data_AF-A0A1G4AK53-F1
#
_entry.id   AF-A0A1G4AK53-F1
#
_cell.length_a   1.000
_cell.length_b   1.000
_cell.length_c   1.000
_cell.angle_alpha   90.00
_cell.angle_beta   90.00
_cell.angle_gamma   90.00
#
_symmetry.space_group_name_H-M   'P 1'
#
loop_
_entity.id
_entity.type
_entity.pdbx_description
1 polymer ?
#
loop_
_entity_poly.entity_id
_entity_poly.type
_entity_poly.pdbx_seq_one_letter_code
_entity_poly.pdbx_strand_id
1 'polypeptide(L)'
;MNAPSKSLHFLSFLVLAAVLARADDTNTTTVKFSDPAKPGKLQLNVMWCDVRITGADRPDVVIRSNVRNAETARTRSDGLRRLDSELTFSAMEKDNVITIGLGGHPGDGTDAELDITVPRHTSVQVGGSMGGDVVVQEIAGDVEVSSLNGEIRLQKLAGGALVECTNGEIDASFTAVPAGRPISFTSMNGEIQVHVPGDTKANVRLRTQNGAILTDFDEKALVTKTEPGVFSQREVSEVARHAGEIAREAAKAAKIAQEAAMEAQAAFQEEFNRDNPNTGEKAAAVPRTPRPPRPPRPPALPAISGGKVVSGALNGGGAEIQIATMNGTIKLLKSK
;
A
#
# COMPACT_ATOMS: atom_id res chain seq x y z
N MET A 1 71.74 38.04 -22.22
CA MET A 1 71.84 36.58 -22.08
C MET A 1 71.99 36.30 -20.59
N ASN A 2 71.10 35.70 -19.81
CA ASN A 2 69.92 34.86 -20.03
C ASN A 2 68.77 35.30 -19.09
N ALA A 3 67.53 35.09 -19.55
CA ALA A 3 66.31 35.15 -18.76
C ALA A 3 66.03 33.77 -18.07
N PRO A 4 64.90 33.54 -17.39
CA PRO A 4 64.80 33.59 -15.93
C PRO A 4 64.32 32.26 -15.29
N SER A 5 64.56 32.08 -14.00
CA SER A 5 63.93 31.02 -13.18
C SER A 5 63.02 31.69 -12.15
N LYS A 6 61.70 31.63 -12.37
CA LYS A 6 60.67 32.00 -11.39
C LYS A 6 60.25 30.73 -10.66
N SER A 7 60.59 30.60 -9.38
CA SER A 7 60.01 29.56 -8.51
C SER A 7 58.59 29.96 -8.12
N LEU A 8 57.60 29.31 -8.72
CA LEU A 8 56.19 29.46 -8.38
C LEU A 8 55.88 28.51 -7.23
N HIS A 9 55.70 29.05 -6.02
CA HIS A 9 55.20 28.28 -4.88
C HIS A 9 53.72 27.95 -5.09
N PHE A 10 53.42 26.66 -5.23
CA PHE A 10 52.07 26.09 -5.21
C PHE A 10 51.50 26.23 -3.80
N LEU A 11 50.68 27.25 -3.55
CA LEU A 11 49.91 27.36 -2.31
C LEU A 11 48.56 26.68 -2.53
N SER A 12 48.47 25.43 -2.08
CA SER A 12 47.23 24.64 -2.06
C SER A 12 46.21 25.27 -1.10
N PHE A 13 45.13 25.83 -1.64
CA PHE A 13 43.96 26.21 -0.85
C PHE A 13 43.15 24.96 -0.48
N LEU A 14 43.26 24.55 0.78
CA LEU A 14 42.40 23.54 1.41
C LEU A 14 40.99 24.13 1.56
N VAL A 15 40.05 23.70 0.73
CA VAL A 15 38.63 24.00 0.90
C VAL A 15 38.10 23.13 2.04
N LEU A 16 37.99 23.71 3.23
CA LEU A 16 37.30 23.11 4.37
C LEU A 16 35.78 23.24 4.14
N ALA A 17 35.20 22.25 3.46
CA ALA A 17 33.74 22.10 3.42
C ALA A 17 33.26 21.70 4.82
N ALA A 18 32.72 22.65 5.57
CA ALA A 18 32.00 22.39 6.81
C ALA A 18 30.76 21.55 6.49
N VAL A 19 30.87 20.23 6.70
CA VAL A 19 29.71 19.34 6.74
C VAL A 19 28.89 19.76 7.97
N LEU A 20 27.78 20.46 7.73
CA LEU A 20 26.73 20.61 8.74
C LEU A 20 26.19 19.20 9.03
N ALA A 21 26.64 18.62 10.14
CA ALA A 21 26.01 17.44 10.72
C ALA A 21 24.55 17.81 11.01
N ARG A 22 23.62 17.21 10.26
CA ARG A 22 22.22 17.19 10.66
C ARG A 22 22.15 16.44 11.98
N ALA A 23 21.52 17.03 12.98
CA ALA A 23 21.25 16.37 14.25
C ALA A 23 20.56 15.03 13.97
N ASP A 24 21.17 13.94 14.43
CA ASP A 24 20.57 12.62 14.43
C ASP A 24 19.37 12.65 15.38
N ASP A 25 18.16 12.76 14.83
CA ASP A 25 16.94 12.36 15.53
C ASP A 25 17.06 10.85 15.76
N THR A 26 17.30 10.42 17.01
CA THR A 26 17.46 9.00 17.40
C THR A 26 16.24 8.12 17.12
N ASN A 27 15.16 8.72 16.65
CA ASN A 27 13.86 8.13 16.34
C ASN A 27 13.54 8.15 14.84
N THR A 28 14.49 8.60 14.00
CA THR A 28 14.32 8.67 12.55
C THR A 28 15.17 7.61 11.86
N THR A 29 14.54 6.73 11.08
CA THR A 29 15.20 5.77 10.19
C THR A 29 14.95 6.16 8.75
N THR A 30 15.98 6.20 7.91
CA THR A 30 15.84 6.45 6.47
C THR A 30 16.15 5.18 5.70
N VAL A 31 15.23 4.76 4.83
CA VAL A 31 15.35 3.59 3.97
C VAL A 31 15.23 4.04 2.52
N LYS A 32 16.01 3.45 1.62
CA LYS A 32 15.93 3.73 0.19
C LYS A 32 15.43 2.49 -0.53
N PHE A 33 14.57 2.71 -1.51
CA PHE A 33 14.18 1.70 -2.47
C PHE A 33 15.40 1.26 -3.31
N SER A 34 15.51 -0.04 -3.57
CA SER A 34 16.60 -0.59 -4.41
C SER A 34 16.58 -0.04 -5.84
N ASP A 35 15.40 0.23 -6.41
CA ASP A 35 15.24 0.78 -7.75
C ASP A 35 14.33 2.04 -7.76
N PRO A 36 14.92 3.25 -7.63
CA PRO A 36 14.17 4.50 -7.60
C PRO A 36 13.41 4.83 -8.91
N ALA A 37 13.72 4.13 -10.02
CA ALA A 37 13.05 4.36 -11.30
C ALA A 37 11.71 3.63 -11.41
N LYS A 38 11.43 2.69 -10.50
CA LYS A 38 10.16 1.94 -10.44
C LYS A 38 9.34 2.39 -9.23
N PRO A 39 7.99 2.37 -9.31
CA PRO A 39 7.14 2.56 -8.15
C PRO A 39 7.50 1.57 -7.04
N GLY A 40 7.93 2.09 -5.89
CA GLY A 40 8.18 1.29 -4.70
C GLY A 40 6.87 0.86 -4.04
N LYS A 41 6.92 -0.24 -3.29
CA LYS A 41 5.80 -0.69 -2.46
C LYS A 41 6.17 -0.56 -0.98
N LEU A 42 5.31 0.10 -0.21
CA LEU A 42 5.40 0.15 1.25
C LEU A 42 4.36 -0.82 1.81
N GLN A 43 4.79 -1.78 2.62
CA GLN A 43 3.93 -2.75 3.27
C GLN A 43 4.09 -2.65 4.79
N LEU A 44 2.99 -2.42 5.50
CA LEU A 44 2.95 -2.37 6.95
C LEU A 44 2.12 -3.54 7.46
N ASN A 45 2.67 -4.25 8.45
CA ASN A 45 1.91 -5.18 9.27
C ASN A 45 2.12 -4.78 10.72
N VAL A 46 1.23 -3.91 11.21
CA VAL A 46 1.35 -3.28 12.51
C VAL A 46 0.03 -3.41 13.26
N MET A 47 0.10 -3.79 14.52
CA MET A 47 -1.05 -4.01 15.40
C MET A 47 -1.00 -2.98 16.52
N TRP A 48 -2.14 -2.34 16.84
CA TRP A 48 -2.26 -1.36 17.92
C TRP A 48 -1.25 -0.21 17.78
N CYS A 49 -1.28 0.44 16.62
CA CYS A 49 -0.33 1.49 16.28
C CYS A 49 -1.02 2.56 15.43
N ASP A 50 -0.80 3.82 15.79
CA ASP A 50 -1.19 4.95 14.98
C ASP A 50 -0.21 5.12 13.82
N VAL A 51 -0.75 5.08 12.61
CA VAL A 51 0.03 5.09 11.39
C VAL A 51 -0.30 6.35 10.59
N ARG A 52 0.72 7.17 10.36
CA ARG A 52 0.64 8.32 9.46
C ARG A 52 1.57 8.09 8.27
N ILE A 53 1.03 8.10 7.06
CA ILE A 53 1.78 7.94 5.82
C ILE A 53 1.59 9.18 4.96
N THR A 54 2.68 9.85 4.60
CA THR A 54 2.65 11.10 3.82
C THR A 54 3.47 10.95 2.54
N GLY A 55 2.84 11.21 1.40
CA GLY A 55 3.53 11.31 0.12
C GLY A 55 4.28 12.63 -0.03
N ALA A 56 5.54 12.59 -0.47
CA ALA A 56 6.37 13.76 -0.71
C ALA A 56 7.24 13.59 -1.97
N ASP A 57 7.71 14.71 -2.52
CA ASP A 57 8.58 14.75 -3.69
C ASP A 57 10.04 14.46 -3.30
N ARG A 58 10.27 13.24 -2.81
CA ARG A 58 11.56 12.78 -2.33
C ARG A 58 11.80 11.31 -2.75
N PRO A 59 13.05 10.89 -2.96
CA PRO A 59 13.38 9.53 -3.39
C PRO A 59 13.53 8.54 -2.23
N ASP A 60 13.65 9.02 -1.00
CA ASP A 60 13.89 8.25 0.22
C ASP A 60 12.62 8.08 1.06
N VAL A 61 12.53 6.96 1.77
CA VAL A 61 11.50 6.72 2.77
C VAL A 61 12.04 7.08 4.14
N VAL A 62 11.35 7.98 4.84
CA VAL A 62 11.74 8.44 6.18
C VAL A 62 10.70 7.95 7.17
N ILE A 63 11.14 7.19 8.16
CA ILE A 63 10.30 6.60 9.21
C ILE A 63 10.66 7.29 10.52
N ARG A 64 9.71 7.99 11.12
CA ARG A 64 9.79 8.54 12.47
C ARG A 64 8.90 7.71 13.38
N SER A 65 9.44 7.26 14.51
CA SER A 65 8.67 6.51 15.49
C SER A 65 9.05 6.87 16.92
N ASN A 66 8.08 6.84 17.82
CA ASN A 66 8.36 6.86 19.26
C ASN A 66 8.83 5.49 19.79
N VAL A 67 8.67 4.44 18.99
CA VAL A 67 9.16 3.09 19.24
C VAL A 67 10.60 2.97 18.73
N ARG A 68 11.45 2.21 19.43
CA ARG A 68 12.84 2.01 19.00
C ARG A 68 12.93 1.09 17.79
N ASN A 69 13.83 1.41 16.86
CA ASN A 69 14.17 0.51 15.75
C ASN A 69 15.01 -0.66 16.28
N ALA A 70 14.52 -1.89 16.08
CA ALA A 70 15.17 -3.14 16.48
C ALA A 70 16.59 -3.30 15.93
N GLU A 71 16.85 -2.81 14.71
CA GLU A 71 18.16 -2.91 14.04
C GLU A 71 19.22 -2.00 14.68
N THR A 72 18.77 -0.90 15.29
CA THR A 72 19.65 0.07 15.98
C THR A 72 19.63 -0.07 17.49
N ALA A 73 18.88 -1.04 18.02
CA ALA A 73 18.78 -1.28 19.45
C ALA A 73 20.14 -1.72 20.01
N ARG A 74 20.91 -0.76 20.55
CA ARG A 74 22.21 -1.02 21.16
C ARG A 74 22.06 -1.98 22.33
N THR A 75 22.98 -2.93 22.44
CA THR A 75 23.14 -3.72 23.66
C THR A 75 23.37 -2.78 24.84
N ARG A 76 22.68 -3.04 25.97
CA ARG A 76 22.83 -2.20 27.16
C ARG A 76 24.30 -2.13 27.57
N SER A 77 24.76 -0.94 27.94
CA SER A 77 26.15 -0.68 28.32
C SER A 77 26.53 -1.24 29.70
N ASP A 78 25.55 -1.68 30.49
CA ASP A 78 25.73 -2.22 31.84
C ASP A 78 25.92 -3.75 31.87
N GLY A 79 25.98 -4.40 30.71
CA GLY A 79 26.15 -5.86 30.60
C GLY A 79 24.94 -6.68 31.04
N LEU A 80 23.84 -6.02 31.43
CA LEU A 80 22.59 -6.69 31.76
C LEU A 80 21.81 -6.99 30.47
N ARG A 81 21.34 -8.22 30.33
CA ARG A 81 20.42 -8.62 29.27
C ARG A 81 18.99 -8.42 29.76
N ARG A 82 18.19 -7.68 29.00
CA ARG A 82 16.75 -7.58 29.26
C ARG A 82 16.06 -8.91 28.92
N LEU A 83 15.17 -9.36 29.80
CA LEU A 83 14.43 -10.64 29.66
C LEU A 83 12.94 -10.44 29.34
N ASP A 84 12.40 -9.25 29.59
CA ASP A 84 11.08 -8.81 29.17
C ASP A 84 11.07 -8.31 27.71
N SER A 85 9.87 -8.32 27.12
CA SER A 85 9.64 -7.90 25.73
C SER A 85 9.53 -6.38 25.65
N GLU A 86 10.23 -5.77 24.70
CA GLU A 86 10.07 -4.35 24.37
C GLU A 86 9.42 -4.24 23.01
N LEU A 87 8.57 -3.25 22.89
CA LEU A 87 8.03 -2.87 21.61
C LEU A 87 9.14 -2.24 20.77
N THR A 88 9.42 -2.84 19.62
CA THR A 88 10.38 -2.36 18.64
C THR A 88 9.73 -2.34 17.26
N PHE A 89 10.26 -1.55 16.34
CA PHE A 89 9.89 -1.66 14.93
C PHE A 89 11.09 -2.15 14.11
N SER A 90 10.83 -2.84 13.01
CA SER A 90 11.84 -3.17 12.00
C SER A 90 11.38 -2.69 10.64
N ALA A 91 12.34 -2.34 9.77
CA ALA A 91 12.08 -1.85 8.43
C ALA A 91 13.05 -2.51 7.46
N MET A 92 12.57 -3.49 6.70
CA MET A 92 13.39 -4.26 5.77
C MET A 92 13.01 -3.89 4.33
N GLU A 93 14.00 -3.50 3.53
CA GLU A 93 13.83 -3.35 2.09
C GLU A 93 14.29 -4.61 1.36
N LYS A 94 13.44 -5.10 0.45
CA LYS A 94 13.77 -6.18 -0.46
C LYS A 94 12.99 -6.02 -1.76
N ASP A 95 13.67 -6.10 -2.89
CA ASP A 95 13.06 -6.08 -4.22
C ASP A 95 12.11 -4.89 -4.46
N ASN A 96 12.48 -3.68 -4.03
CA ASN A 96 11.66 -2.47 -4.10
C ASN A 96 10.42 -2.47 -3.20
N VAL A 97 10.35 -3.39 -2.25
CA VAL A 97 9.30 -3.50 -1.24
C VAL A 97 9.91 -3.23 0.13
N ILE A 98 9.45 -2.16 0.79
CA ILE A 98 9.80 -1.87 2.18
C ILE A 98 8.72 -2.46 3.06
N THR A 99 9.09 -3.40 3.91
CA THR A 99 8.20 -4.03 4.88
C THR A 99 8.51 -3.50 6.27
N ILE A 100 7.52 -2.91 6.93
CA ILE A 100 7.60 -2.41 8.31
C ILE A 100 6.74 -3.30 9.19
N GLY A 101 7.34 -3.78 10.28
CA GLY A 101 6.67 -4.61 11.27
C GLY A 101 6.96 -4.14 12.69
N LEU A 102 6.03 -4.39 13.60
CA LEU A 102 6.25 -4.23 15.03
C LEU A 102 6.65 -5.58 15.65
N GLY A 103 7.72 -5.56 16.44
CA GLY A 103 8.18 -6.68 17.26
C GLY A 103 7.87 -6.43 18.73
N GLY A 104 7.47 -7.49 19.45
CA GLY A 104 6.99 -7.40 20.83
C GLY A 104 5.48 -7.33 20.91
N HIS A 105 4.94 -7.36 22.13
CA HIS A 105 3.51 -7.16 22.37
C HIS A 105 3.36 -5.74 22.91
N PRO A 106 2.59 -4.85 22.27
CA PRO A 106 2.23 -3.60 22.91
C PRO A 106 1.37 -3.97 24.12
N GLY A 107 1.90 -3.72 25.32
CA GLY A 107 1.13 -3.89 26.54
C GLY A 107 -0.01 -2.86 26.60
N ASP A 108 -0.91 -3.06 27.55
CA ASP A 108 -2.03 -2.17 27.85
C ASP A 108 -1.54 -0.73 28.09
N GLY A 109 -1.57 0.12 27.06
CA GLY A 109 -1.16 1.54 27.13
C GLY A 109 0.13 1.92 26.39
N THR A 110 0.62 1.10 25.45
CA THR A 110 1.72 1.53 24.56
C THR A 110 1.15 2.21 23.31
N ASP A 111 1.16 3.55 23.28
CA ASP A 111 0.75 4.35 22.12
C ASP A 111 1.86 4.34 21.07
N ALA A 112 1.96 3.27 20.28
CA ALA A 112 2.95 3.20 19.20
C ALA A 112 2.55 4.13 18.05
N GLU A 113 3.44 5.03 17.65
CA GLU A 113 3.22 5.94 16.53
C GLU A 113 4.30 5.74 15.45
N LEU A 114 3.85 5.67 14.19
CA LEU A 114 4.68 5.62 13.01
C LEU A 114 4.31 6.75 12.05
N ASP A 115 5.19 7.74 11.91
CA ASP A 115 5.10 8.79 10.88
C ASP A 115 6.07 8.47 9.74
N ILE A 116 5.53 8.05 8.61
CA ILE A 116 6.28 7.56 7.46
C ILE A 116 6.09 8.52 6.29
N THR A 117 7.18 9.09 5.80
CA THR A 117 7.19 9.87 4.56
C THR A 117 7.70 9.01 3.42
N VAL A 118 6.95 8.91 2.33
CA VAL A 118 7.31 8.13 1.13
C VAL A 118 7.29 8.98 -0.14
N PRO A 119 7.96 8.55 -1.23
CA PRO A 119 7.74 9.10 -2.56
C PRO A 119 6.25 9.07 -2.96
N ARG A 120 5.72 10.12 -3.61
CA ARG A 120 4.28 10.21 -3.95
C ARG A 120 3.73 9.04 -4.76
N HIS A 121 4.56 8.44 -5.63
CA HIS A 121 4.15 7.34 -6.49
C HIS A 121 4.31 5.95 -5.84
N THR A 122 4.58 5.88 -4.54
CA THR A 122 4.67 4.62 -3.80
C THR A 122 3.30 4.00 -3.61
N SER A 123 3.18 2.69 -3.86
CA SER A 123 2.00 1.90 -3.49
C SER A 123 2.04 1.58 -2.01
N VAL A 124 0.95 1.82 -1.29
CA VAL A 124 0.88 1.67 0.17
C VAL A 124 -0.07 0.53 0.51
N GLN A 125 0.39 -0.44 1.30
CA GLN A 125 -0.42 -1.51 1.85
C GLN A 125 -0.30 -1.51 3.37
N VAL A 126 -1.39 -1.23 4.08
CA VAL A 126 -1.48 -1.31 5.54
C VAL A 126 -2.38 -2.48 5.89
N GLY A 127 -1.83 -3.51 6.52
CA GLY A 127 -2.60 -4.68 6.94
C GLY A 127 -2.49 -4.92 8.45
N GLY A 128 -3.47 -5.65 8.97
CA GLY A 128 -3.41 -6.20 10.32
C GLY A 128 -3.60 -5.17 11.45
N SER A 129 -4.10 -3.97 11.14
CA SER A 129 -4.39 -2.99 12.19
C SER A 129 -5.55 -3.49 13.05
N MET A 130 -5.24 -3.89 14.28
CA MET A 130 -6.21 -4.34 15.29
C MET A 130 -6.68 -3.20 16.21
N GLY A 131 -6.23 -1.98 15.93
CA GLY A 131 -6.47 -0.75 16.67
C GLY A 131 -5.43 0.30 16.31
N GLY A 132 -5.75 1.57 16.62
CA GLY A 132 -4.98 2.74 16.19
C GLY A 132 -5.57 3.37 14.92
N ASP A 133 -5.35 4.66 14.76
CA ASP A 133 -5.82 5.43 13.61
C ASP A 133 -4.87 5.27 12.42
N VAL A 134 -5.42 5.16 11.21
CA VAL A 134 -4.63 5.11 9.97
C VAL A 134 -4.90 6.37 9.16
N VAL A 135 -3.88 7.19 8.98
CA VAL A 135 -3.91 8.40 8.18
C VAL A 135 -2.97 8.25 6.99
N VAL A 136 -3.49 8.29 5.76
CA VAL A 136 -2.68 8.29 4.53
C VAL A 136 -2.98 9.56 3.74
N GLN A 137 -1.95 10.32 3.38
CA GLN A 137 -2.12 11.60 2.72
C GLN A 137 -1.16 11.84 1.56
N GLU A 138 -1.66 12.51 0.52
CA GLU A 138 -0.89 12.96 -0.66
C GLU A 138 -0.18 11.87 -1.46
N ILE A 139 -0.82 10.71 -1.58
CA ILE A 139 -0.34 9.55 -2.34
C ILE A 139 -0.98 9.50 -3.73
N ALA A 140 -0.14 9.33 -4.75
CA ALA A 140 -0.54 9.11 -6.14
C ALA A 140 -0.44 7.64 -6.58
N GLY A 141 0.23 6.80 -5.78
CA GLY A 141 0.19 5.34 -5.93
C GLY A 141 -1.12 4.73 -5.43
N ASP A 142 -1.25 3.41 -5.59
CA ASP A 142 -2.42 2.67 -5.11
C ASP A 142 -2.34 2.44 -3.59
N VAL A 143 -3.47 2.58 -2.90
CA VAL A 143 -3.58 2.46 -1.45
C VAL A 143 -4.49 1.28 -1.10
N GLU A 144 -3.98 0.38 -0.28
CA GLU A 144 -4.71 -0.76 0.26
C GLU A 144 -4.65 -0.70 1.79
N VAL A 145 -5.79 -0.64 2.47
CA VAL A 145 -5.86 -0.59 3.93
C VAL A 145 -6.85 -1.64 4.44
N SER A 146 -6.39 -2.50 5.33
CA SER A 146 -7.23 -3.48 6.03
C SER A 146 -7.08 -3.28 7.54
N SER A 147 -8.18 -2.86 8.17
CA SER A 147 -8.25 -2.61 9.60
C SER A 147 -9.44 -3.36 10.24
N LEU A 148 -9.26 -3.81 11.48
CA LEU A 148 -10.33 -4.36 12.28
C LEU A 148 -11.00 -3.28 13.12
N ASN A 149 -10.23 -2.36 13.71
CA ASN A 149 -10.74 -1.27 14.54
C ASN A 149 -9.94 0.01 14.29
N GLY A 150 -10.58 1.18 14.41
CA GLY A 150 -9.93 2.49 14.33
C GLY A 150 -10.43 3.33 13.16
N GLU A 151 -10.15 4.64 13.19
CA GLU A 151 -10.55 5.54 12.11
C GLU A 151 -9.55 5.48 10.96
N ILE A 152 -10.06 5.47 9.72
CA ILE A 152 -9.24 5.49 8.51
C ILE A 152 -9.49 6.82 7.81
N ARG A 153 -8.46 7.67 7.77
CA ARG A 153 -8.47 8.96 7.06
C ARG A 153 -7.55 8.90 5.85
N LEU A 154 -8.11 9.01 4.66
CA LEU A 154 -7.38 9.07 3.40
C LEU A 154 -7.54 10.46 2.79
N GLN A 155 -6.43 11.19 2.63
CA GLN A 155 -6.47 12.59 2.23
C GLN A 155 -5.73 12.85 0.92
N LYS A 156 -6.39 13.57 0.01
CA LYS A 156 -5.80 14.02 -1.27
C LYS A 156 -5.20 12.87 -2.10
N LEU A 157 -5.91 11.75 -2.22
CA LEU A 157 -5.46 10.62 -3.02
C LEU A 157 -5.60 10.87 -4.53
N ALA A 158 -4.66 10.35 -5.32
CA ALA A 158 -4.70 10.40 -6.79
C ALA A 158 -4.57 9.02 -7.47
N GLY A 159 -4.49 7.94 -6.68
CA GLY A 159 -4.40 6.56 -7.15
C GLY A 159 -5.67 5.74 -6.87
N GLY A 160 -5.58 4.41 -7.02
CA GLY A 160 -6.64 3.47 -6.61
C GLY A 160 -6.70 3.33 -5.10
N ALA A 161 -7.86 2.95 -4.57
CA ALA A 161 -8.05 2.76 -3.14
C ALA A 161 -8.89 1.51 -2.86
N LEU A 162 -8.35 0.60 -2.05
CA LEU A 162 -9.08 -0.55 -1.53
C LEU A 162 -9.01 -0.49 0.00
N VAL A 163 -10.15 -0.24 0.63
CA VAL A 163 -10.22 -0.11 2.10
C VAL A 163 -11.24 -1.09 2.65
N GLU A 164 -10.80 -1.88 3.61
CA GLU A 164 -11.63 -2.78 4.38
C GLU A 164 -11.50 -2.44 5.87
N CYS A 165 -12.64 -2.14 6.50
CA CYS A 165 -12.72 -1.92 7.93
C CYS A 165 -13.78 -2.85 8.54
N THR A 166 -13.58 -3.32 9.77
CA THR A 166 -14.66 -3.98 10.51
C THR A 166 -15.41 -2.96 11.37
N ASN A 167 -14.72 -2.25 12.26
CA ASN A 167 -15.32 -1.25 13.14
C ASN A 167 -14.56 0.08 13.06
N GLY A 168 -15.13 1.07 12.39
CA GLY A 168 -14.49 2.37 12.27
C GLY A 168 -15.09 3.21 11.16
N GLU A 169 -14.89 4.52 11.29
CA GLU A 169 -15.26 5.49 10.27
C GLU A 169 -14.17 5.53 9.20
N ILE A 170 -14.60 5.69 7.94
CA ILE A 170 -13.72 5.87 6.80
C ILE A 170 -14.02 7.24 6.20
N ASP A 171 -13.05 8.15 6.24
CA ASP A 171 -13.10 9.43 5.55
C ASP A 171 -12.04 9.44 4.45
N ALA A 172 -12.46 9.48 3.18
CA ALA A 172 -11.58 9.50 2.04
C ALA A 172 -11.80 10.73 1.16
N SER A 173 -10.73 11.39 0.74
CA SER A 173 -10.77 12.49 -0.23
C SER A 173 -9.79 12.27 -1.38
N PHE A 174 -10.30 12.49 -2.60
CA PHE A 174 -9.54 12.34 -3.84
C PHE A 174 -9.27 13.70 -4.48
N THR A 175 -8.03 13.91 -4.94
CA THR A 175 -7.68 15.02 -5.83
C THR A 175 -7.99 14.70 -7.28
N ALA A 176 -7.84 13.44 -7.67
CA ALA A 176 -8.20 12.93 -8.98
C ALA A 176 -8.63 11.46 -8.87
N VAL A 177 -9.61 11.06 -9.69
CA VAL A 177 -10.04 9.66 -9.81
C VAL A 177 -9.53 9.11 -11.13
N PRO A 178 -8.44 8.31 -11.13
CA PRO A 178 -7.87 7.78 -12.36
C PRO A 178 -8.77 6.71 -12.98
N ALA A 179 -9.01 6.81 -14.29
CA ALA A 179 -9.75 5.79 -15.03
C ALA A 179 -8.99 4.45 -15.03
N GLY A 180 -9.71 3.35 -14.82
CA GLY A 180 -9.16 1.99 -14.85
C GLY A 180 -8.54 1.50 -13.53
N ARG A 181 -8.54 2.32 -12.47
CA ARG A 181 -8.18 1.87 -11.12
C ARG A 181 -9.43 1.69 -10.27
N PRO A 182 -9.60 0.55 -9.60
CA PRO A 182 -10.76 0.32 -8.75
C PRO A 182 -10.68 1.18 -7.49
N ILE A 183 -11.84 1.72 -7.09
CA ILE A 183 -12.02 2.36 -5.78
C ILE A 183 -13.10 1.58 -5.05
N SER A 184 -12.74 0.95 -3.93
CA SER A 184 -13.65 0.14 -3.13
C SER A 184 -13.46 0.41 -1.65
N PHE A 185 -14.57 0.70 -0.97
CA PHE A 185 -14.63 0.91 0.47
C PHE A 185 -15.66 -0.04 1.07
N THR A 186 -15.23 -0.86 2.02
CA THR A 186 -16.11 -1.78 2.73
C THR A 186 -15.94 -1.60 4.24
N SER A 187 -17.05 -1.42 4.95
CA SER A 187 -17.09 -1.42 6.41
C SER A 187 -18.16 -2.37 6.95
N MET A 188 -17.96 -2.98 8.12
CA MET A 188 -19.06 -3.68 8.80
C MET A 188 -19.86 -2.69 9.65
N ASN A 189 -19.19 -1.88 10.46
CA ASN A 189 -19.80 -0.91 11.36
C ASN A 189 -19.05 0.42 11.27
N GLY A 190 -19.75 1.48 10.87
CA GLY A 190 -19.19 2.83 10.80
C GLY A 190 -19.65 3.60 9.57
N GLU A 191 -19.47 4.91 9.64
CA GLU A 191 -19.78 5.83 8.56
C GLU A 191 -18.68 5.78 7.48
N ILE A 192 -19.09 5.84 6.20
CA ILE A 192 -18.16 5.98 5.08
C ILE A 192 -18.44 7.31 4.37
N GLN A 193 -17.49 8.24 4.43
CA GLN A 193 -17.51 9.50 3.70
C GLN A 193 -16.46 9.46 2.59
N VAL A 194 -16.88 9.77 1.37
CA VAL A 194 -15.98 9.83 0.21
C VAL A 194 -16.19 11.15 -0.52
N HIS A 195 -15.13 11.95 -0.60
CA HIS A 195 -15.06 13.21 -1.33
C HIS A 195 -14.38 13.01 -2.68
N VAL A 196 -15.09 13.30 -3.77
CA VAL A 196 -14.54 13.24 -5.14
C VAL A 196 -14.73 14.57 -5.88
N PRO A 197 -13.85 14.94 -6.82
CA PRO A 197 -14.02 16.15 -7.62
C PRO A 197 -15.39 16.18 -8.34
N GLY A 198 -16.02 17.35 -8.41
CA GLY A 198 -17.40 17.49 -8.93
C GLY A 198 -17.58 17.11 -10.40
N ASP A 199 -16.50 17.17 -11.18
CA ASP A 199 -16.41 16.81 -12.60
C ASP A 199 -16.00 15.35 -12.83
N THR A 200 -15.82 14.56 -11.76
CA THR A 200 -15.42 13.16 -11.83
C THR A 200 -16.40 12.33 -12.64
N LYS A 201 -15.87 11.54 -13.56
CA LYS A 201 -16.63 10.59 -14.37
C LYS A 201 -16.49 9.19 -13.78
N ALA A 202 -17.53 8.71 -13.11
CA ALA A 202 -17.47 7.44 -12.38
C ALA A 202 -18.80 6.70 -12.40
N ASN A 203 -18.74 5.38 -12.40
CA ASN A 203 -19.87 4.54 -12.06
C ASN A 203 -19.84 4.29 -10.55
N VAL A 204 -20.94 4.58 -9.88
CA VAL A 204 -21.04 4.42 -8.43
C VAL A 204 -21.96 3.27 -8.09
N ARG A 205 -21.55 2.48 -7.10
CA ARG A 205 -22.38 1.43 -6.51
C ARG A 205 -22.29 1.53 -5.00
N LEU A 206 -23.35 2.02 -4.39
CA LEU A 206 -23.45 2.32 -2.97
C LEU A 206 -24.41 1.31 -2.33
N ARG A 207 -24.03 0.71 -1.21
CA ARG A 207 -24.83 -0.31 -0.53
C ARG A 207 -24.75 -0.17 0.98
N THR A 208 -25.90 -0.05 1.64
CA THR A 208 -25.99 -0.11 3.11
C THR A 208 -27.10 -1.05 3.54
N GLN A 209 -26.87 -1.87 4.57
CA GLN A 209 -27.95 -2.70 5.13
C GLN A 209 -28.80 -1.89 6.12
N ASN A 210 -28.15 -1.29 7.12
CA ASN A 210 -28.77 -0.48 8.17
C ASN A 210 -28.15 0.92 8.15
N GLY A 211 -28.81 1.85 7.44
CA GLY A 211 -28.37 3.23 7.36
C GLY A 211 -29.00 4.03 6.22
N ALA A 212 -28.34 5.12 5.86
CA ALA A 212 -28.73 6.00 4.77
C ALA A 212 -27.60 6.12 3.73
N ILE A 213 -27.97 6.43 2.49
CA ILE A 213 -27.04 6.82 1.44
C ILE A 213 -27.37 8.29 1.13
N LEU A 214 -26.39 9.17 1.27
CA LEU A 214 -26.53 10.61 1.12
C LEU A 214 -25.50 11.12 0.10
N THR A 215 -25.86 12.17 -0.63
CA THR A 215 -24.97 12.82 -1.59
C THR A 215 -25.35 14.28 -1.77
N ASP A 216 -24.38 15.12 -2.11
CA ASP A 216 -24.57 16.54 -2.46
C ASP A 216 -24.44 16.81 -3.98
N PHE A 217 -24.32 15.75 -4.78
CA PHE A 217 -24.36 15.82 -6.24
C PHE A 217 -25.78 16.06 -6.74
N ASP A 218 -25.92 16.93 -7.74
CA ASP A 218 -27.19 17.20 -8.39
C ASP A 218 -27.70 15.95 -9.12
N GLU A 219 -29.02 15.75 -9.17
CA GLU A 219 -29.67 14.62 -9.86
C GLU A 219 -29.28 14.51 -11.35
N LYS A 220 -28.91 15.63 -11.97
CA LYS A 220 -28.43 15.67 -13.37
C LYS A 220 -27.00 15.14 -13.51
N ALA A 221 -26.17 15.37 -12.49
CA ALA A 221 -24.77 14.95 -12.47
C ALA A 221 -24.66 13.49 -12.06
N LEU A 222 -25.44 13.07 -11.06
CA LEU A 222 -25.49 11.70 -10.58
C LEU A 222 -26.85 11.07 -10.88
N VAL A 223 -26.93 10.36 -12.00
CA VAL A 223 -28.14 9.61 -12.37
C VAL A 223 -28.13 8.30 -11.60
N THR A 224 -29.03 8.17 -10.63
CA THR A 224 -29.12 6.99 -9.76
C THR A 224 -30.32 6.10 -10.06
N LYS A 225 -30.17 4.81 -9.77
CA LYS A 225 -31.23 3.82 -9.74
C LYS A 225 -31.15 3.10 -8.39
N THR A 226 -32.26 3.09 -7.66
CA THR A 226 -32.36 2.40 -6.37
C THR A 226 -32.97 1.02 -6.58
N GLU A 227 -32.30 -0.01 -6.10
CA GLU A 227 -32.76 -1.40 -6.16
C GLU A 227 -32.84 -1.99 -4.74
N PRO A 228 -33.86 -2.82 -4.44
CA PRO A 228 -33.89 -3.56 -3.19
C PRO A 228 -32.69 -4.53 -3.13
N GLY A 229 -31.84 -4.40 -2.12
CA GLY A 229 -30.59 -5.13 -2.01
C GLY A 229 -30.79 -6.60 -1.62
N VAL A 230 -30.39 -7.52 -2.50
CA VAL A 230 -30.24 -8.96 -2.17
C VAL A 230 -28.78 -9.19 -1.78
N PHE A 231 -28.49 -9.65 -0.56
CA PHE A 231 -27.12 -9.97 -0.11
C PHE A 231 -26.75 -11.35 -0.62
N SER A 232 -26.17 -11.41 -1.82
CA SER A 232 -25.64 -12.66 -2.35
C SER A 232 -24.14 -12.73 -2.04
N GLN A 233 -23.73 -13.80 -1.35
CA GLN A 233 -22.32 -14.16 -1.13
C GLN A 233 -21.56 -14.34 -2.46
N ARG A 234 -22.28 -14.48 -3.58
CA ARG A 234 -21.70 -14.51 -4.93
C ARG A 234 -21.12 -13.17 -5.33
N GLU A 235 -21.73 -12.03 -4.96
CA GLU A 235 -21.26 -10.69 -5.34
C GLU A 235 -19.94 -10.31 -4.64
N VAL A 236 -19.81 -10.62 -3.34
CA VAL A 236 -18.54 -10.47 -2.61
C VAL A 236 -17.48 -11.42 -3.17
N SER A 237 -17.87 -12.65 -3.56
CA SER A 237 -16.95 -13.59 -4.22
C SER A 237 -16.63 -13.20 -5.66
N GLU A 238 -17.48 -12.41 -6.32
CA GLU A 238 -17.30 -11.90 -7.69
C GLU A 238 -16.36 -10.70 -7.68
N VAL A 239 -16.47 -9.80 -6.70
CA VAL A 239 -15.48 -8.72 -6.50
C VAL A 239 -14.11 -9.30 -6.11
N ALA A 240 -14.07 -10.25 -5.16
CA ALA A 240 -12.83 -10.97 -4.83
C ALA A 240 -12.31 -11.83 -6.00
N ARG A 241 -13.19 -12.38 -6.84
CA ARG A 241 -12.80 -13.06 -8.08
C ARG A 241 -12.29 -12.09 -9.13
N HIS A 242 -12.90 -10.92 -9.30
CA HIS A 242 -12.53 -9.97 -10.33
C HIS A 242 -11.22 -9.26 -9.95
N ALA A 243 -11.07 -8.85 -8.70
CA ALA A 243 -9.80 -8.43 -8.13
C ALA A 243 -8.75 -9.55 -8.21
N GLY A 244 -9.13 -10.79 -7.92
CA GLY A 244 -8.28 -11.97 -8.08
C GLY A 244 -7.95 -12.34 -9.53
N GLU A 245 -8.82 -12.03 -10.49
CA GLU A 245 -8.63 -12.24 -11.94
C GLU A 245 -7.71 -11.17 -12.52
N ILE A 246 -7.90 -9.92 -12.14
CA ILE A 246 -6.98 -8.81 -12.44
C ILE A 246 -5.60 -9.10 -11.84
N ALA A 247 -5.52 -9.54 -10.58
CA ALA A 247 -4.26 -9.95 -9.95
C ALA A 247 -3.63 -11.18 -10.62
N ARG A 248 -4.43 -12.15 -11.08
CA ARG A 248 -3.95 -13.33 -11.82
C ARG A 248 -3.51 -13.00 -13.24
N GLU A 249 -4.16 -12.07 -13.93
CA GLU A 249 -3.71 -11.57 -15.23
C GLU A 249 -2.41 -10.78 -15.08
N ALA A 250 -2.33 -9.89 -14.08
CA ALA A 250 -1.09 -9.19 -13.76
C ALA A 250 0.04 -10.17 -13.40
N ALA A 251 -0.24 -11.21 -12.62
CA ALA A 251 0.74 -12.25 -12.28
C ALA A 251 1.12 -13.12 -13.48
N LYS A 252 0.19 -13.43 -14.40
CA LYS A 252 0.51 -14.13 -15.66
C LYS A 252 1.34 -13.26 -16.59
N ALA A 253 1.02 -11.99 -16.72
CA ALA A 253 1.80 -11.04 -17.50
C ALA A 253 3.21 -10.87 -16.92
N ALA A 254 3.33 -10.77 -15.60
CA ALA A 254 4.63 -10.76 -14.91
C ALA A 254 5.40 -12.06 -15.11
N LYS A 255 4.72 -13.22 -15.09
CA LYS A 255 5.34 -14.53 -15.33
C LYS A 255 5.80 -14.69 -16.78
N ILE A 256 5.02 -14.24 -17.77
CA ILE A 256 5.41 -14.24 -19.18
C ILE A 256 6.59 -13.29 -19.39
N ALA A 257 6.59 -12.12 -18.76
CA ALA A 257 7.72 -11.19 -18.80
C ALA A 257 8.97 -11.78 -18.13
N GLN A 258 8.80 -12.52 -17.04
CA GLN A 258 9.90 -13.20 -16.34
C GLN A 258 10.42 -14.41 -17.12
N GLU A 259 9.54 -15.18 -17.77
CA GLU A 259 9.92 -16.28 -18.67
C GLU A 259 10.65 -15.74 -19.90
N ALA A 260 10.18 -14.65 -20.51
CA ALA A 260 10.88 -13.98 -21.61
C ALA A 260 12.23 -13.38 -21.18
N ALA A 261 12.33 -12.84 -19.96
CA ALA A 261 13.59 -12.35 -19.40
C ALA A 261 14.56 -13.50 -19.10
N MET A 262 14.07 -14.64 -18.61
CA MET A 262 14.87 -15.85 -18.41
C MET A 262 15.30 -16.49 -19.73
N GLU A 263 14.45 -16.50 -20.76
CA GLU A 263 14.82 -16.97 -22.11
C GLU A 263 15.88 -16.04 -22.74
N ALA A 264 15.75 -14.72 -22.56
CA ALA A 264 16.77 -13.77 -23.00
C ALA A 264 18.10 -13.95 -22.24
N GLN A 265 18.05 -14.21 -20.93
CA GLN A 265 19.24 -14.53 -20.14
C GLN A 265 19.84 -15.90 -20.49
N ALA A 266 19.01 -16.91 -20.78
CA ALA A 266 19.46 -18.24 -21.19
C ALA A 266 20.12 -18.20 -22.58
N ALA A 267 19.56 -17.44 -23.53
CA ALA A 267 20.17 -17.22 -24.84
C ALA A 267 21.52 -16.49 -24.73
N PHE A 268 21.61 -15.48 -23.85
CA PHE A 268 22.87 -14.79 -23.55
C PHE A 268 23.90 -15.72 -22.88
N GLN A 269 23.45 -16.60 -22.00
CA GLN A 269 24.29 -17.60 -21.33
C GLN A 269 24.73 -18.73 -22.28
N GLU A 270 23.90 -19.13 -23.24
CA GLU A 270 24.26 -20.07 -24.31
C GLU A 270 25.30 -19.46 -25.25
N GLU A 271 25.17 -18.18 -25.60
CA GLU A 271 26.16 -17.45 -26.39
C GLU A 271 27.49 -17.33 -25.64
N PHE A 272 27.45 -17.05 -24.33
CA PHE A 272 28.63 -17.05 -23.45
C PHE A 272 29.27 -18.44 -23.27
N ASN A 273 28.46 -19.51 -23.15
CA ASN A 273 28.95 -20.89 -23.05
C ASN A 273 29.51 -21.42 -24.38
N ARG A 274 29.08 -20.85 -25.53
CA ARG A 274 29.70 -21.14 -26.84
C ARG A 274 31.16 -20.71 -26.88
N ASP A 275 31.49 -19.66 -26.15
CA ASP A 275 32.83 -19.11 -26.05
C ASP A 275 33.67 -19.75 -24.92
N ASN A 276 33.09 -20.60 -24.07
CA ASN A 276 33.82 -21.28 -23.00
C ASN A 276 33.26 -22.69 -22.70
N PRO A 277 33.73 -23.75 -23.41
CA PRO A 277 32.98 -24.99 -23.57
C PRO A 277 33.16 -26.05 -22.47
N ASN A 278 33.62 -25.69 -21.26
CA ASN A 278 34.05 -26.69 -20.29
C ASN A 278 33.40 -26.60 -18.90
N THR A 279 32.08 -26.84 -18.82
CA THR A 279 31.42 -27.39 -17.62
C THR A 279 30.14 -28.14 -18.03
N GLY A 280 30.26 -29.44 -18.24
CA GLY A 280 29.12 -30.32 -18.54
C GLY A 280 28.71 -31.15 -17.32
N GLU A 281 27.47 -30.99 -16.87
CA GLU A 281 26.78 -32.04 -16.11
C GLU A 281 25.26 -31.96 -16.39
N LYS A 282 24.70 -33.05 -16.93
CA LYS A 282 23.28 -33.17 -17.31
C LYS A 282 22.44 -33.55 -16.09
N ALA A 283 21.48 -32.70 -15.71
CA ALA A 283 20.46 -33.04 -14.72
C ALA A 283 19.24 -33.72 -15.37
N ALA A 284 18.80 -34.81 -14.74
CA ALA A 284 17.74 -35.71 -15.17
C ALA A 284 16.32 -35.12 -15.03
N ALA A 285 15.38 -35.70 -15.81
CA ALA A 285 13.98 -35.31 -15.86
C ALA A 285 13.23 -35.52 -14.52
N VAL A 286 12.45 -34.51 -14.10
CA VAL A 286 11.63 -34.52 -12.89
C VAL A 286 10.30 -35.25 -13.14
N PRO A 287 9.89 -36.24 -12.31
CA PRO A 287 8.60 -36.90 -12.44
C PRO A 287 7.46 -35.98 -11.97
N ARG A 288 6.35 -35.96 -12.72
CA ARG A 288 5.16 -35.15 -12.41
C ARG A 288 4.40 -35.74 -11.22
N THR A 289 4.20 -34.94 -10.17
CA THR A 289 3.37 -35.31 -9.03
C THR A 289 1.87 -35.25 -9.37
N PRO A 290 1.02 -36.17 -8.85
CA PRO A 290 -0.42 -36.12 -9.05
C PRO A 290 -1.04 -34.91 -8.35
N ARG A 291 -2.01 -34.26 -8.99
CA ARG A 291 -2.72 -33.11 -8.40
C ARG A 291 -3.58 -33.56 -7.21
N PRO A 292 -3.56 -32.84 -6.08
CA PRO A 292 -4.41 -33.16 -4.94
C PRO A 292 -5.90 -32.98 -5.30
N PRO A 293 -6.79 -33.81 -4.72
CA PRO A 293 -8.24 -33.67 -4.92
C PRO A 293 -8.73 -32.34 -4.36
N ARG A 294 -9.69 -31.73 -5.06
CA ARG A 294 -10.26 -30.44 -4.65
C ARG A 294 -11.10 -30.62 -3.37
N PRO A 295 -10.97 -29.72 -2.37
CA PRO A 295 -11.77 -29.78 -1.17
C PRO A 295 -13.27 -29.59 -1.50
N PRO A 296 -14.18 -30.24 -0.75
CA PRO A 296 -15.61 -30.08 -0.94
C PRO A 296 -16.01 -28.62 -0.66
N ARG A 297 -16.91 -28.08 -1.48
CA ARG A 297 -17.42 -26.72 -1.29
C ARG A 297 -18.29 -26.69 -0.03
N PRO A 298 -18.08 -25.73 0.89
CA PRO A 298 -18.97 -25.56 2.03
C PRO A 298 -20.41 -25.27 1.54
N PRO A 299 -21.44 -25.70 2.30
CA PRO A 299 -22.83 -25.44 1.96
C PRO A 299 -23.09 -23.93 1.86
N ALA A 300 -23.85 -23.53 0.85
CA ALA A 300 -24.23 -22.13 0.67
C ALA A 300 -25.08 -21.67 1.86
N LEU A 301 -24.60 -20.67 2.58
CA LEU A 301 -25.41 -19.98 3.58
C LEU A 301 -26.58 -19.28 2.87
N PRO A 302 -27.77 -19.24 3.47
CA PRO A 302 -28.91 -18.54 2.88
C PRO A 302 -28.57 -17.06 2.65
N ALA A 303 -28.95 -16.55 1.49
CA ALA A 303 -28.80 -15.12 1.18
C ALA A 303 -29.61 -14.31 2.20
N ILE A 304 -28.93 -13.46 2.96
CA ILE A 304 -29.60 -12.52 3.86
C ILE A 304 -30.25 -11.46 2.96
N SER A 305 -31.56 -11.50 2.82
CA SER A 305 -32.32 -10.43 2.16
C SER A 305 -32.26 -9.17 3.01
N GLY A 306 -31.92 -8.01 2.43
CA GLY A 306 -31.94 -6.73 3.15
C GLY A 306 -30.90 -5.71 2.70
N GLY A 307 -31.29 -4.44 2.78
CA GLY A 307 -30.44 -3.28 2.50
C GLY A 307 -30.86 -2.46 1.28
N LYS A 308 -30.35 -1.23 1.22
CA LYS A 308 -30.53 -0.30 0.11
C LYS A 308 -29.32 -0.41 -0.81
N VAL A 309 -29.54 -0.67 -2.09
CA VAL A 309 -28.50 -0.57 -3.12
C VAL A 309 -28.86 0.58 -4.04
N VAL A 310 -27.91 1.48 -4.24
CA VAL A 310 -28.02 2.60 -5.17
C VAL A 310 -26.87 2.47 -6.16
N SER A 311 -27.19 2.23 -7.42
CA SER A 311 -26.22 2.28 -8.51
C SER A 311 -26.45 3.53 -9.34
N GLY A 312 -25.40 4.07 -9.96
CA GLY A 312 -25.56 5.27 -10.77
C GLY A 312 -24.34 5.58 -11.61
N ALA A 313 -24.53 6.50 -12.56
CA ALA A 313 -23.45 7.06 -13.35
C ALA A 313 -23.29 8.53 -12.98
N LEU A 314 -22.10 8.89 -12.50
CA LEU A 314 -21.66 10.24 -12.25
C LEU A 314 -21.02 10.80 -13.54
N ASN A 315 -21.52 11.94 -14.02
CA ASN A 315 -21.03 12.68 -15.20
C ASN A 315 -20.84 11.81 -16.46
N GLY A 316 -21.72 10.82 -16.67
CA GLY A 316 -21.69 9.93 -17.83
C GLY A 316 -20.90 8.63 -17.65
N GLY A 317 -20.46 8.31 -16.42
CA GLY A 317 -19.80 7.05 -16.08
C GLY A 317 -18.30 7.04 -16.34
N GLY A 318 -17.58 6.01 -15.87
CA GLY A 318 -16.12 5.96 -15.99
C GLY A 318 -15.44 5.03 -15.00
N ALA A 319 -14.66 5.58 -14.07
CA ALA A 319 -14.01 4.81 -13.02
C ALA A 319 -15.05 4.13 -12.12
N GLU A 320 -14.77 2.92 -11.64
CA GLU A 320 -15.68 2.18 -10.76
C GLU A 320 -15.44 2.55 -9.30
N ILE A 321 -16.46 3.10 -8.65
CA ILE A 321 -16.48 3.44 -7.22
C ILE A 321 -17.52 2.57 -6.53
N GLN A 322 -17.07 1.71 -5.62
CA GLN A 322 -17.93 0.82 -4.86
C GLN A 322 -17.83 1.13 -3.37
N ILE A 323 -18.96 1.32 -2.71
CA ILE A 323 -19.00 1.59 -1.28
C ILE A 323 -20.05 0.68 -0.64
N ALA A 324 -19.64 -0.09 0.36
CA ALA A 324 -20.51 -1.01 1.07
C ALA A 324 -20.35 -0.86 2.59
N THR A 325 -21.47 -0.78 3.32
CA THR A 325 -21.47 -0.89 4.78
C THR A 325 -22.62 -1.77 5.27
N MET A 326 -22.45 -2.50 6.37
CA MET A 326 -23.59 -3.21 6.99
C MET A 326 -24.36 -2.28 7.92
N ASN A 327 -23.69 -1.60 8.85
CA ASN A 327 -24.31 -0.70 9.81
C ASN A 327 -23.63 0.67 9.75
N GLY A 328 -24.20 1.58 8.97
CA GLY A 328 -23.59 2.90 8.76
C GLY A 328 -24.24 3.71 7.65
N THR A 329 -23.98 5.01 7.69
CA THR A 329 -24.35 5.95 6.63
C THR A 329 -23.22 5.99 5.59
N ILE A 330 -23.60 6.05 4.31
CA ILE A 330 -22.66 6.33 3.22
C ILE A 330 -22.92 7.75 2.76
N LYS A 331 -21.86 8.57 2.67
CA LYS A 331 -21.89 9.92 2.10
C LYS A 331 -20.94 9.99 0.91
N LEU A 332 -21.47 10.24 -0.28
CA LEU A 332 -20.68 10.56 -1.46
C LEU A 332 -20.78 12.05 -1.73
N LEU A 333 -19.70 12.79 -1.49
CA LEU A 333 -19.70 14.25 -1.44
C LEU A 333 -18.76 14.83 -2.51
N LYS A 334 -19.05 16.06 -2.94
CA LYS A 334 -18.11 16.84 -3.74
C LYS A 334 -16.90 17.23 -2.88
N SER A 335 -15.72 17.08 -3.45
CA SER A 335 -14.51 17.69 -2.91
C SER A 335 -14.61 19.21 -3.03
N LYS A 336 -14.21 19.94 -2.00
CA LYS A 336 -14.22 21.40 -1.96
C LYS A 336 -12.95 21.99 -2.57
#